data_AF-A0A7C7X989-F1
#
_entry.id   AF-A0A7C7X989-F1
#
_cell.length_a   1.000
_cell.length_b   1.000
_cell.length_c   1.000
_cell.angle_alpha   90.00
_cell.angle_beta   90.00
_cell.angle_gamma   90.00
#
_symmetry.space_group_name_H-M   'P 1'
#
loop_
_entity.id
_entity.type
_entity.pdbx_description
1 polymer ?
#
loop_
_entity_poly.entity_id
_entity_poly.type
_entity_poly.pdbx_seq_one_letter_code
_entity_poly.pdbx_strand_id
1 'polypeptide(L)'
;MVLQADGTFQADLIVDLDALALGAPQNADDAELVAALTAMTPLEFDAQLDQLRQLFQRRVRFRFDGTPASFTVTFPDHGATAATESTIPTILGLTARLTGVVPPEALELEFFASRAFSEVNLTIRDEIRNLTRQALLERGARSDPFTLAAPVEPPDARSIGLTYLRLGFLHIVPRGLDHILFVLGLFLLGSQLRPLVWQV
;
A
#
# COMPACT_ATOMS: atom_id res chain seq x y z
N MET A 1 2.36 -2.23 -8.65
CA MET A 1 1.49 -2.72 -9.73
C MET A 1 1.83 -2.00 -11.01
N VAL A 2 1.95 -2.74 -12.10
CA VAL A 2 2.23 -2.28 -13.46
C VAL A 2 1.14 -2.83 -14.37
N LEU A 3 0.46 -1.96 -15.11
CA LEU A 3 -0.46 -2.32 -16.19
C LEU A 3 0.36 -2.37 -17.48
N GLN A 4 0.40 -3.54 -18.10
CA GLN A 4 1.18 -3.81 -19.30
C GLN A 4 0.35 -3.56 -20.56
N ALA A 5 1.03 -3.26 -21.67
CA ALA A 5 0.37 -2.98 -22.95
C ALA A 5 -0.28 -4.20 -23.60
N ASP A 6 0.03 -5.41 -23.15
CA ASP A 6 -0.57 -6.66 -23.59
C ASP A 6 -1.94 -6.96 -22.93
N GLY A 7 -2.45 -6.05 -22.10
CA GLY A 7 -3.69 -6.23 -21.37
C GLY A 7 -3.53 -7.08 -20.11
N THR A 8 -2.31 -7.32 -19.64
CA THR A 8 -2.05 -7.94 -18.34
C THR A 8 -1.69 -6.91 -17.28
N PHE A 9 -1.81 -7.31 -16.01
CA PHE A 9 -1.30 -6.53 -14.90
C PHE A 9 -0.37 -7.39 -14.05
N GLN A 10 0.65 -6.75 -13.48
CA GLN A 10 1.56 -7.34 -12.52
C GLN A 10 1.61 -6.48 -11.27
N ALA A 11 1.25 -7.03 -10.11
CA ALA A 11 1.40 -6.37 -8.82
C ALA A 11 2.43 -7.12 -7.99
N ASP A 12 3.50 -6.44 -7.60
CA ASP A 12 4.47 -6.99 -6.65
C ASP A 12 4.10 -6.47 -5.26
N LEU A 13 3.86 -7.39 -4.33
CA LEU A 13 3.61 -7.11 -2.92
C LEU A 13 4.85 -7.48 -2.11
N ILE A 14 5.40 -6.51 -1.39
CA ILE A 14 6.57 -6.72 -0.54
C ILE A 14 6.09 -7.04 0.86
N VAL A 15 6.30 -8.28 1.30
CA VAL A 15 5.94 -8.80 2.62
C VAL A 15 6.86 -9.96 2.95
N ASP A 16 7.16 -10.15 4.23
CA ASP A 16 7.85 -11.34 4.71
C ASP A 16 7.00 -12.59 4.42
N LEU A 17 7.42 -13.35 3.40
CA LEU A 17 6.71 -14.55 2.97
C LEU A 17 6.97 -15.73 3.89
N ASP A 18 8.12 -15.78 4.57
CA ASP A 18 8.47 -16.86 5.47
C ASP A 18 7.59 -16.79 6.73
N ALA A 19 7.45 -15.59 7.31
CA ALA A 19 6.54 -15.36 8.43
C ALA A 19 5.09 -15.64 8.01
N LEU A 20 4.68 -15.18 6.82
CA LEU A 20 3.31 -15.37 6.35
C LEU A 20 2.98 -16.84 6.03
N ALA A 21 3.93 -17.61 5.49
CA ALA A 21 3.79 -19.04 5.23
C ALA A 21 3.62 -19.83 6.53
N LEU A 22 4.42 -19.50 7.56
CA LEU A 22 4.34 -20.16 8.87
C LEU A 22 3.22 -19.63 9.76
N GLY A 23 2.51 -18.56 9.33
CA GLY A 23 1.51 -17.88 10.16
C GLY A 23 2.12 -17.18 11.39
N ALA A 24 3.43 -16.90 11.34
CA ALA A 24 4.17 -16.19 12.37
C ALA A 24 3.91 -14.67 12.28
N PRO A 25 4.12 -13.92 13.39
CA PRO A 25 4.03 -12.48 13.35
C PRO A 25 5.18 -11.88 12.51
N GLN A 26 4.96 -10.71 11.91
CA GLN A 26 5.96 -10.03 11.04
C GLN A 26 7.24 -9.56 11.76
N ASN A 27 7.33 -9.77 13.08
CA ASN A 27 8.50 -9.46 13.89
C ASN A 27 9.12 -10.73 14.50
N ALA A 28 8.77 -11.91 13.96
CA ALA A 28 9.40 -13.16 14.33
C ALA A 28 10.88 -13.17 13.91
N ASP A 29 11.66 -14.02 14.57
CA ASP A 29 13.09 -14.14 14.27
C ASP A 29 13.29 -14.86 12.93
N ASP A 30 13.95 -14.18 11.99
CA ASP A 30 14.17 -14.70 10.63
C ASP A 30 14.91 -16.05 10.63
N ALA A 31 15.86 -16.26 11.56
CA ALA A 31 16.61 -17.51 11.64
C ALA A 31 15.73 -18.68 12.11
N GLU A 32 14.76 -18.42 13.00
CA GLU A 32 13.79 -19.43 13.42
C GLU A 32 12.83 -19.80 12.28
N LEU A 33 12.38 -18.80 11.51
CA LEU A 33 11.50 -19.03 10.35
C LEU A 33 12.20 -19.87 9.28
N VAL A 34 13.45 -19.51 8.96
CA VAL A 34 14.29 -20.24 8.00
C VAL A 34 14.55 -21.66 8.48
N ALA A 35 14.89 -21.85 9.77
CA ALA A 35 15.09 -23.18 10.33
C ALA A 35 13.83 -24.05 10.26
N ALA A 36 12.65 -23.46 10.53
CA ALA A 36 11.38 -24.16 10.44
C ALA A 36 11.05 -24.57 9.01
N LEU A 37 11.23 -23.68 8.02
CA LEU A 37 11.00 -24.00 6.60
C LEU A 37 12.00 -25.03 6.07
N THR A 38 13.26 -24.95 6.49
CA THR A 38 14.32 -25.90 6.06
C THR A 38 14.13 -27.29 6.66
N ALA A 39 13.49 -27.39 7.84
CA ALA A 39 13.19 -28.67 8.48
C ALA A 39 12.01 -29.41 7.84
N MET A 40 11.20 -28.75 7.00
CA MET A 40 10.06 -29.35 6.32
C MET A 40 10.50 -30.34 5.23
N THR A 41 9.69 -31.37 5.02
CA THR A 41 9.82 -32.20 3.83
C THR A 41 9.38 -31.43 2.57
N PRO A 42 9.85 -31.79 1.36
CA PRO A 42 9.42 -31.13 0.13
C PRO A 42 7.89 -31.10 -0.06
N LEU A 43 7.20 -32.17 0.35
CA LEU A 43 5.74 -32.26 0.26
C LEU A 43 5.04 -31.29 1.23
N GLU A 44 5.53 -31.19 2.47
CA GLU A 44 5.00 -30.22 3.45
C GLU A 44 5.24 -28.79 2.99
N PHE A 45 6.43 -28.52 2.45
CA PHE A 45 6.77 -27.21 1.92
C PHE A 45 5.90 -26.82 0.71
N ASP A 46 5.67 -27.74 -0.24
CA ASP A 46 4.75 -27.51 -1.36
C ASP A 46 3.32 -27.24 -0.87
N ALA A 47 2.85 -27.99 0.13
CA ALA A 47 1.54 -27.75 0.73
C ALA A 47 1.46 -26.37 1.41
N GLN A 48 2.52 -25.93 2.09
CA GLN A 48 2.61 -24.59 2.67
C GLN A 48 2.58 -23.50 1.59
N LEU A 49 3.29 -23.71 0.49
CA LEU A 49 3.31 -22.78 -0.63
C LEU A 49 1.93 -22.64 -1.27
N ASP A 50 1.19 -23.73 -1.40
CA ASP A 50 -0.19 -23.72 -1.88
C ASP A 50 -1.15 -23.03 -0.92
N GLN A 51 -1.00 -23.25 0.40
CA GLN A 51 -1.76 -22.53 1.41
C GLN A 51 -1.49 -21.02 1.36
N LEU A 52 -0.22 -20.63 1.17
CA LEU A 52 0.18 -19.24 1.01
C LEU A 52 -0.46 -18.62 -0.23
N ARG A 53 -0.41 -19.30 -1.40
CA ARG A 53 -1.10 -18.85 -2.62
C ARG A 53 -2.59 -18.65 -2.41
N GLN A 54 -3.25 -19.59 -1.74
CA GLN A 54 -4.68 -19.49 -1.40
C GLN A 54 -4.96 -18.33 -0.44
N LEU A 55 -4.06 -18.04 0.50
CA LEU A 55 -4.16 -16.89 1.39
C LEU A 55 -4.18 -15.59 0.58
N PHE A 56 -3.23 -15.40 -0.34
CA PHE A 56 -3.21 -14.24 -1.24
C PHE A 56 -4.49 -14.14 -2.07
N GLN A 57 -4.91 -15.25 -2.70
CA GLN A 57 -6.16 -15.33 -3.45
C GLN A 57 -7.41 -15.06 -2.61
N ARG A 58 -7.37 -15.23 -1.28
CA ARG A 58 -8.50 -14.96 -0.37
C ARG A 58 -8.46 -13.56 0.25
N ARG A 59 -7.26 -13.00 0.44
CA ARG A 59 -7.02 -11.77 1.21
C ARG A 59 -6.72 -10.55 0.33
N VAL A 60 -6.32 -10.76 -0.92
CA VAL A 60 -6.10 -9.70 -1.92
C VAL A 60 -7.19 -9.76 -2.98
N ARG A 61 -7.70 -8.61 -3.39
CA ARG A 61 -8.69 -8.48 -4.46
C ARG A 61 -8.29 -7.34 -5.39
N PHE A 62 -8.29 -7.63 -6.68
CA PHE A 62 -8.33 -6.63 -7.73
C PHE A 62 -9.75 -6.60 -8.26
N ARG A 63 -10.35 -5.42 -8.40
CA ARG A 63 -11.66 -5.25 -9.01
C ARG A 63 -11.54 -4.29 -10.18
N PHE A 64 -12.14 -4.66 -11.29
CA PHE A 64 -12.29 -3.81 -12.46
C PHE A 64 -13.76 -3.50 -12.63
N ASP A 65 -14.15 -2.23 -12.59
CA ASP A 65 -15.55 -1.78 -12.63
C ASP A 65 -16.45 -2.51 -11.62
N GLY A 66 -15.93 -2.74 -10.42
CA GLY A 66 -16.61 -3.49 -9.37
C GLY A 66 -16.64 -5.01 -9.55
N THR A 67 -16.08 -5.57 -10.63
CA THR A 67 -16.00 -7.02 -10.85
C THR A 67 -14.64 -7.57 -10.41
N PRO A 68 -14.57 -8.60 -9.54
CA PRO A 68 -13.29 -9.15 -9.10
C PRO A 68 -12.56 -9.85 -10.25
N ALA A 69 -11.28 -9.51 -10.46
CA ALA A 69 -10.40 -10.18 -11.40
C ALA A 69 -9.63 -11.33 -10.74
N SER A 70 -9.49 -12.42 -11.50
CA SER A 70 -8.62 -13.55 -11.15
C SER A 70 -7.15 -13.19 -11.40
N PHE A 71 -6.28 -13.70 -10.55
CA PHE A 71 -4.84 -13.55 -10.67
C PHE A 71 -4.11 -14.81 -10.20
N THR A 72 -2.90 -14.99 -10.72
CA THR A 72 -1.96 -16.03 -10.34
C THR A 72 -0.90 -15.43 -9.44
N VAL A 73 -0.46 -16.18 -8.43
CA VAL A 73 0.57 -15.75 -7.47
C VAL A 73 1.84 -16.54 -7.73
N THR A 74 2.95 -15.84 -7.92
CA THR A 74 4.29 -16.40 -8.08
C THR A 74 5.24 -15.75 -7.08
N PHE A 75 6.29 -16.48 -6.70
CA PHE A 75 7.30 -16.04 -5.73
C PHE A 75 8.64 -16.01 -6.46
N PRO A 76 9.01 -14.90 -7.10
CA PRO A 76 10.23 -14.82 -7.92
C PRO A 76 11.51 -14.97 -7.10
N ASP A 77 11.47 -14.61 -5.81
CA ASP A 77 12.62 -14.67 -4.92
C ASP A 77 12.90 -16.09 -4.40
N HIS A 78 11.89 -16.96 -4.45
CA HIS A 78 12.02 -18.35 -4.04
C HIS A 78 12.99 -19.09 -4.99
N GLY A 79 14.14 -19.50 -4.44
CA GLY A 79 15.21 -20.17 -5.20
C GLY A 79 16.09 -19.22 -6.01
N ALA A 80 15.89 -17.90 -5.91
CA ALA A 80 16.77 -16.92 -6.52
C ALA A 80 18.03 -16.72 -5.65
N THR A 81 19.20 -16.78 -6.28
CA THR A 81 20.50 -16.50 -5.64
C THR A 81 20.59 -15.06 -5.06
N ALA A 82 19.69 -14.17 -5.43
CA ALA A 82 19.60 -12.82 -4.87
C ALA A 82 19.06 -12.80 -3.42
N ALA A 83 18.21 -13.76 -3.03
CA ALA A 83 17.75 -13.89 -1.64
C ALA A 83 18.92 -14.22 -0.69
N THR A 84 19.93 -14.93 -1.19
CA THR A 84 21.17 -15.25 -0.45
C THR A 84 22.14 -14.07 -0.30
N GLU A 85 21.92 -12.93 -0.97
CA GLU A 85 22.74 -11.70 -0.80
C GLU A 85 22.10 -10.68 0.15
N SER A 86 20.87 -10.92 0.62
CA SER A 86 20.24 -10.09 1.65
C SER A 86 20.84 -10.38 3.03
N THR A 87 21.05 -9.33 3.83
CA THR A 87 21.55 -9.43 5.22
C THR A 87 20.58 -10.20 6.13
N ILE A 88 19.32 -10.35 5.71
CA ILE A 88 18.26 -11.07 6.41
C ILE A 88 18.08 -12.42 5.72
N PRO A 89 18.26 -13.55 6.43
CA PRO A 89 18.09 -14.86 5.84
C PRO A 89 16.61 -15.11 5.54
N THR A 90 16.27 -15.41 4.28
CA THR A 90 14.90 -15.72 3.87
C THR A 90 14.89 -16.85 2.82
N ILE A 91 13.88 -17.73 2.87
CA ILE A 91 13.72 -18.87 1.95
C ILE A 91 12.79 -18.54 0.79
N LEU A 92 11.61 -18.00 1.08
CA LEU A 92 10.60 -17.64 0.07
C LEU A 92 10.84 -16.24 -0.50
N GLY A 93 11.60 -15.41 0.21
CA GLY A 93 11.89 -14.02 -0.12
C GLY A 93 10.84 -13.04 0.37
N LEU A 94 10.90 -11.82 -0.15
CA LEU A 94 10.03 -10.72 0.28
C LEU A 94 8.99 -10.34 -0.77
N THR A 95 9.09 -10.86 -1.99
CA THR A 95 8.25 -10.42 -3.10
C THR A 95 7.22 -11.48 -3.48
N ALA A 96 5.93 -11.20 -3.26
CA ALA A 96 4.83 -11.94 -3.88
C ALA A 96 4.38 -11.21 -5.15
N ARG A 97 4.57 -11.85 -6.30
CA ARG A 97 4.14 -11.34 -7.60
C ARG A 97 2.76 -11.87 -7.96
N LEU A 98 1.82 -10.96 -8.16
CA LEU A 98 0.45 -11.25 -8.54
C LEU A 98 0.24 -10.81 -10.00
N THR A 99 0.00 -11.76 -10.91
CA THR A 99 -0.19 -11.47 -12.33
C THR A 99 -1.60 -11.88 -12.76
N GLY A 100 -2.29 -11.01 -13.49
CA GLY A 100 -3.63 -11.28 -14.00
C GLY A 100 -3.90 -10.59 -15.33
N VAL A 101 -5.09 -10.85 -15.88
CA VAL A 101 -5.55 -10.22 -17.13
C VAL A 101 -6.47 -9.04 -16.77
N VAL A 102 -6.26 -7.91 -17.42
CA VAL A 102 -7.14 -6.75 -17.36
C VAL A 102 -8.29 -6.98 -18.35
N PRO A 103 -9.56 -6.94 -17.91
CA PRO A 103 -10.68 -7.06 -18.82
C PRO A 103 -10.63 -5.98 -19.92
N PRO A 104 -10.95 -6.34 -21.19
CA PRO A 104 -11.09 -5.33 -22.23
C PRO A 104 -12.21 -4.36 -21.81
N GLU A 105 -12.00 -3.07 -22.06
CA GLU A 105 -12.92 -1.98 -21.68
C GLU A 105 -12.98 -1.60 -20.18
N ALA A 106 -12.10 -2.15 -19.34
CA ALA A 106 -12.07 -1.77 -17.93
C ALA A 106 -11.86 -0.26 -17.74
N LEU A 107 -12.76 0.41 -17.01
CA LEU A 107 -12.74 1.86 -16.82
C LEU A 107 -12.14 2.28 -15.47
N GLU A 108 -12.27 1.44 -14.45
CA GLU A 108 -11.79 1.69 -13.10
C GLU A 108 -11.13 0.44 -12.52
N LEU A 109 -10.05 0.66 -11.77
CA LEU A 109 -9.35 -0.36 -10.99
C LEU A 109 -9.44 -0.02 -9.50
N GLU A 110 -9.90 -0.97 -8.70
CA GLU A 110 -9.80 -0.93 -7.24
C GLU A 110 -8.90 -2.05 -6.73
N PHE A 111 -8.02 -1.71 -5.80
CA PHE A 111 -7.21 -2.67 -5.06
C PHE A 111 -7.69 -2.77 -3.62
N PHE A 112 -7.73 -3.99 -3.10
CA PHE A 112 -8.03 -4.26 -1.71
C PHE A 112 -7.09 -5.32 -1.15
N ALA A 113 -6.47 -4.99 -0.01
CA ALA A 113 -5.72 -5.94 0.80
C ALA A 113 -6.36 -6.04 2.19
N SER A 114 -6.60 -7.26 2.66
CA SER A 114 -7.12 -7.51 4.00
C SER A 114 -6.17 -7.00 5.09
N ARG A 115 -6.71 -6.80 6.31
CA ARG A 115 -5.97 -6.51 7.55
C ARG A 115 -4.86 -7.49 7.95
N ALA A 116 -4.70 -8.60 7.23
CA ALA A 116 -3.55 -9.50 7.40
C ALA A 116 -2.25 -8.84 6.95
N PHE A 117 -2.35 -7.88 6.03
CA PHE A 117 -1.23 -7.10 5.55
C PHE A 117 -1.07 -5.84 6.41
N SER A 118 0.17 -5.40 6.54
CA SER A 118 0.53 -4.10 7.12
C SER A 118 0.10 -2.96 6.18
N GLU A 119 0.49 -1.72 6.48
CA GLU A 119 0.21 -0.59 5.59
C GLU A 119 0.80 -0.85 4.20
N VAL A 120 -0.02 -0.67 3.17
CA VAL A 120 0.37 -0.96 1.78
C VAL A 120 0.68 0.34 1.07
N ASN A 121 1.94 0.54 0.72
CA ASN A 121 2.37 1.56 -0.22
C ASN A 121 2.05 1.11 -1.65
N LEU A 122 0.84 1.41 -2.11
CA LEU A 122 0.37 1.03 -3.43
C LEU A 122 0.95 2.00 -4.48
N THR A 123 1.80 1.50 -5.37
CA THR A 123 2.22 2.21 -6.59
C THR A 123 1.58 1.54 -7.80
N ILE A 124 0.79 2.28 -8.56
CA ILE A 124 0.18 1.85 -9.82
C ILE A 124 0.91 2.58 -10.95
N ARG A 125 1.55 1.85 -11.85
CA ARG A 125 2.18 2.36 -13.06
C ARG A 125 1.39 1.85 -14.26
N ASP A 126 0.80 2.75 -15.01
CA ASP A 126 0.13 2.46 -16.28
C ASP A 126 1.13 2.71 -17.41
N GLU A 127 1.67 1.64 -18.01
CA GLU A 127 2.63 1.77 -19.12
C GLU A 127 1.94 2.15 -20.44
N ILE A 128 0.66 1.81 -20.60
CA ILE A 128 -0.13 2.18 -21.78
C ILE A 128 -0.23 3.70 -21.89
N ARG A 129 -0.41 4.38 -20.75
CA ARG A 129 -0.62 5.83 -20.66
C ARG A 129 0.56 6.60 -20.09
N ASN A 130 1.61 5.90 -19.68
CA ASN A 130 2.75 6.46 -18.97
C ASN A 130 2.35 7.27 -17.71
N LEU A 131 1.35 6.78 -16.97
CA LEU A 131 0.86 7.40 -15.73
C LEU A 131 1.39 6.62 -14.52
N THR A 132 1.69 7.33 -13.44
CA THR A 132 2.04 6.71 -12.16
C THR A 132 1.21 7.34 -11.05
N ARG A 133 0.56 6.52 -10.23
CA ARG A 133 -0.17 6.94 -9.03
C ARG A 133 0.34 6.18 -7.83
N GLN A 134 0.50 6.90 -6.73
CA GLN A 134 0.87 6.34 -5.44
C GLN A 134 -0.25 6.59 -4.44
N ALA A 135 -0.56 5.61 -3.61
CA ALA A 135 -1.53 5.70 -2.53
C ALA A 135 -1.01 4.92 -1.33
N LEU A 136 -1.11 5.53 -0.15
CA LEU A 136 -0.89 4.83 1.11
C LEU A 136 -2.22 4.26 1.56
N LEU A 137 -2.28 2.93 1.73
CA LEU A 137 -3.48 2.24 2.19
C LEU A 137 -3.29 1.78 3.63
N GLU A 138 -4.21 2.19 4.49
CA GLU A 138 -4.32 1.66 5.84
C GLU A 138 -4.66 0.16 5.82
N ARG A 139 -4.40 -0.52 6.94
CA ARG A 139 -4.64 -1.97 7.06
C ARG A 139 -6.11 -2.32 6.84
N GLY A 140 -6.40 -3.08 5.78
CA GLY A 140 -7.77 -3.46 5.42
C GLY A 140 -8.55 -2.38 4.69
N ALA A 141 -7.92 -1.25 4.34
CA ALA A 141 -8.54 -0.23 3.51
C ALA A 141 -8.59 -0.67 2.04
N ARG A 142 -9.60 -0.17 1.33
CA ARG A 142 -9.66 -0.25 -0.13
C ARG A 142 -9.00 0.98 -0.72
N SER A 143 -8.33 0.83 -1.85
CA SER A 143 -7.86 1.98 -2.62
C SER A 143 -9.02 2.78 -3.20
N ASP A 144 -8.81 4.07 -3.39
CA ASP A 144 -9.68 4.85 -4.27
C ASP A 144 -9.69 4.23 -5.67
N PRO A 145 -10.82 4.29 -6.40
CA PRO A 145 -10.88 3.90 -7.79
C PRO A 145 -9.76 4.61 -8.58
N PHE A 146 -9.02 3.82 -9.36
CA PHE A 146 -8.05 4.31 -10.31
C PHE A 146 -8.68 4.28 -11.69
N THR A 147 -8.98 5.45 -12.24
CA THR A 147 -9.60 5.57 -13.56
C THR A 147 -8.62 5.15 -14.66
N LEU A 148 -8.99 4.08 -15.37
CA LEU A 148 -8.33 3.51 -16.53
C LEU A 148 -8.88 4.07 -17.85
N ALA A 149 -9.81 5.02 -17.89
CA ALA A 149 -10.43 5.46 -19.16
C ALA A 149 -10.41 6.96 -19.45
N ALA A 150 -10.45 7.81 -18.43
CA ALA A 150 -10.57 9.24 -18.64
C ALA A 150 -9.19 9.90 -18.87
N PRO A 151 -9.09 10.90 -19.76
CA PRO A 151 -8.12 11.96 -19.57
C PRO A 151 -8.32 12.46 -18.14
N VAL A 152 -7.25 12.49 -17.33
CA VAL A 152 -7.30 13.24 -16.07
C VAL A 152 -7.51 14.69 -16.47
N GLU A 153 -8.76 15.13 -16.57
CA GLU A 153 -9.06 16.55 -16.58
C GLU A 153 -8.41 17.09 -15.31
N PRO A 154 -7.44 18.01 -15.42
CA PRO A 154 -6.80 18.57 -14.25
C PRO A 154 -7.95 19.10 -13.37
N PRO A 155 -8.02 18.68 -12.09
CA PRO A 155 -9.10 19.14 -11.24
C PRO A 155 -9.07 20.67 -11.27
N ASP A 156 -10.22 21.30 -11.49
CA ASP A 156 -10.31 22.76 -11.61
C ASP A 156 -9.54 23.38 -10.45
N ALA A 157 -8.58 24.28 -10.73
CA ALA A 157 -7.63 24.78 -9.74
C ALA A 157 -8.33 25.37 -8.50
N ARG A 158 -9.58 25.82 -8.67
CA ARG A 158 -10.48 26.25 -7.60
C ARG A 158 -10.93 25.11 -6.68
N SER A 159 -11.28 23.95 -7.25
CA SER A 159 -11.68 22.76 -6.49
C SER A 159 -10.51 22.17 -5.70
N ILE A 160 -9.31 22.20 -6.28
CA ILE A 160 -8.04 21.85 -5.61
C ILE A 160 -7.81 22.80 -4.43
N GLY A 161 -7.88 24.12 -4.68
CA GLY A 161 -7.69 25.13 -3.65
C GLY A 161 -8.63 24.96 -2.47
N LEU A 162 -9.93 24.71 -2.71
CA LEU A 162 -10.92 24.52 -1.65
C LEU A 162 -10.72 23.22 -0.86
N THR A 163 -10.31 22.15 -1.55
CA THR A 163 -10.06 20.83 -0.95
C THR A 163 -8.81 20.85 -0.07
N TYR A 164 -7.72 21.46 -0.54
CA TYR A 164 -6.51 21.67 0.26
C TYR A 164 -6.75 22.64 1.43
N LEU A 165 -7.60 23.66 1.25
CA LEU A 165 -7.97 24.57 2.33
C LEU A 165 -8.79 23.83 3.40
N ARG A 166 -9.70 22.94 3.00
CA ARG A 166 -10.47 22.09 3.92
C ARG A 166 -9.62 21.03 4.61
N LEU A 167 -8.76 20.31 3.89
CA LEU A 167 -7.83 19.31 4.45
C LEU A 167 -6.81 19.97 5.39
N GLY A 168 -6.24 21.10 4.98
CA GLY A 168 -5.36 21.92 5.80
C GLY A 168 -6.07 22.43 7.05
N PHE A 169 -7.29 22.95 6.94
CA PHE A 169 -8.06 23.39 8.11
C PHE A 169 -8.42 22.21 9.03
N LEU A 170 -8.83 21.07 8.50
CA LEU A 170 -9.18 19.90 9.29
C LEU A 170 -7.96 19.25 10.00
N HIS A 171 -6.77 19.34 9.41
CA HIS A 171 -5.53 18.77 9.97
C HIS A 171 -4.71 19.74 10.82
N ILE A 172 -4.79 21.05 10.59
CA ILE A 172 -4.10 22.08 11.39
C ILE A 172 -4.91 22.42 12.65
N VAL A 173 -6.25 22.36 12.58
CA VAL A 173 -7.14 22.77 13.69
C VAL A 173 -7.48 21.70 14.75
N PRO A 174 -7.20 20.37 14.63
CA PRO A 174 -7.75 19.42 15.60
C PRO A 174 -7.13 19.56 17.01
N ARG A 175 -6.12 20.44 17.19
CA ARG A 175 -5.62 20.92 18.51
C ARG A 175 -5.44 22.45 18.59
N GLY A 176 -5.87 23.20 17.58
CA GLY A 176 -5.58 24.62 17.42
C GLY A 176 -6.56 25.57 18.13
N LEU A 177 -7.78 25.10 18.48
CA LEU A 177 -8.74 25.95 19.20
C LEU A 177 -8.20 26.34 20.57
N ASP A 178 -7.64 25.40 21.34
CA ASP A 178 -6.95 25.68 22.60
C ASP A 178 -5.78 26.65 22.41
N HIS A 179 -5.04 26.54 21.30
CA HIS A 179 -3.91 27.44 21.03
C HIS A 179 -4.38 28.86 20.69
N ILE A 180 -5.46 29.00 19.91
CA ILE A 180 -6.08 30.29 19.61
C ILE A 180 -6.71 30.89 20.87
N LEU A 181 -7.38 30.09 21.69
CA LEU A 181 -7.95 30.51 22.98
C LEU A 181 -6.85 30.87 24.00
N PHE A 182 -5.71 30.19 23.96
CA PHE A 182 -4.53 30.49 24.77
C PHE A 182 -3.88 31.81 24.35
N VAL A 183 -3.69 32.05 23.04
CA VAL A 183 -3.16 33.31 22.51
C VAL A 183 -4.15 34.46 22.73
N LEU A 184 -5.45 34.25 22.52
CA LEU A 184 -6.47 35.24 22.87
C LEU A 184 -6.50 35.50 24.38
N GLY A 185 -6.34 34.47 25.20
CA GLY A 185 -6.22 34.60 26.66
C GLY A 185 -5.01 35.42 27.06
N LEU A 186 -3.85 35.20 26.42
CA LEU A 186 -2.63 35.99 26.62
C LEU A 186 -2.79 37.43 26.12
N PHE A 187 -3.58 37.66 25.06
CA PHE A 187 -3.83 38.99 24.50
C PHE A 187 -4.86 39.79 25.31
N LEU A 188 -5.89 39.12 25.83
CA LEU A 188 -6.93 39.72 26.68
C LEU A 188 -6.43 39.96 28.12
N LEU A 189 -5.55 39.10 28.64
CA LEU A 189 -4.99 39.22 29.99
C LEU A 189 -3.64 39.94 30.01
N GLY A 190 -2.89 39.91 28.90
CA GLY A 190 -1.62 40.61 28.71
C GLY A 190 -1.85 42.01 28.14
N SER A 191 -2.17 42.95 29.01
CA SER A 191 -2.30 44.38 28.70
C SER A 191 -0.95 45.06 28.38
N GLN A 192 -0.14 44.51 27.46
CA GLN A 192 1.10 45.13 26.95
C GLN A 192 1.32 44.78 25.45
N LEU A 193 0.77 45.64 24.58
CA LEU A 193 0.77 45.59 23.11
C LEU A 193 2.12 45.89 22.41
N ARG A 194 3.27 45.67 23.04
CA ARG A 194 4.59 45.98 22.46
C ARG A 194 5.60 45.06 23.14
N PRO A 195 6.25 44.05 22.51
CA PRO A 195 6.91 44.15 21.21
C PRO A 195 7.13 42.77 20.49
N LEU A 196 6.32 42.36 19.51
CA LEU A 196 6.66 41.19 18.69
C LEU A 196 6.41 41.41 17.19
N VAL A 197 6.60 42.66 16.74
CA VAL A 197 6.66 43.02 15.31
C VAL A 197 8.13 43.18 14.84
N TRP A 198 9.11 42.96 15.72
CA TRP A 198 10.53 43.18 15.42
C TRP A 198 11.35 41.89 15.22
N GLN A 199 10.74 40.77 14.87
CA GLN A 199 11.51 39.59 14.47
C GLN A 199 10.93 38.97 13.19
N VAL A 200 11.13 39.71 12.11
CA VAL A 200 11.48 39.17 10.79
C VAL A 200 12.91 39.61 10.52
#